data_AF-A0A7Y0SIF8-F1
#
_entry.id   AF-A0A7Y0SIF8-F1
#
_cell.length_a   1.000
_cell.length_b   1.000
_cell.length_c   1.000
_cell.angle_alpha   90.00
_cell.angle_beta   90.00
_cell.angle_gamma   90.00
#
_symmetry.space_group_name_H-M   'P 1'
#
loop_
_entity.id
_entity.type
_entity.pdbx_description
1 polymer ?
#
loop_
_entity_poly.entity_id
_entity_poly.type
_entity_poly.pdbx_seq_one_letter_code
_entity_poly.pdbx_strand_id
1 'polypeptide(L)' 'MGRIAGNLIKPFAIVKWAGKEISQALSDYVSALTYTDVLDSKKVGTDTVSMTLVNHDGRF' A
#
# COMPACT_ATOMS: atom_id res chain seq x y z
N MET A 1 -29.86 8.38 -12.16
CA MET A 1 -28.64 8.69 -11.38
C MET A 1 -27.77 7.45 -11.37
N GLY A 2 -26.77 7.40 -12.26
CA GLY A 2 -25.89 6.23 -12.41
C GLY A 2 -24.94 6.14 -11.21
N ARG A 3 -25.00 5.03 -10.48
CA ARG A 3 -24.01 4.69 -9.46
C ARG A 3 -22.65 4.56 -10.16
N ILE A 4 -21.76 5.52 -9.94
CA ILE A 4 -20.36 5.39 -10.37
C ILE A 4 -19.80 4.17 -9.65
N ALA A 5 -19.33 3.19 -10.42
CA ALA A 5 -18.69 1.99 -9.92
C ALA A 5 -17.29 2.31 -9.38
N GLY A 6 -17.21 3.19 -8.37
CA GLY A 6 -15.96 3.63 -7.75
C GLY A 6 -15.19 2.53 -7.01
N ASN A 7 -15.71 1.29 -6.99
CA ASN A 7 -15.15 0.15 -6.29
C ASN A 7 -14.68 -0.98 -7.21
N LEU A 8 -14.67 -0.80 -8.54
CA LEU A 8 -14.29 -1.89 -9.45
C LEU A 8 -12.77 -2.10 -9.51
N ILE A 9 -11.99 -1.07 -9.24
CA ILE A 9 -10.52 -1.12 -9.22
C ILE A 9 -10.05 -0.55 -7.89
N LYS A 10 -9.50 -1.39 -7.01
CA LYS A 10 -8.86 -0.98 -5.77
C LYS A 10 -7.36 -1.34 -5.79
N PRO A 11 -6.47 -0.47 -5.31
CA PRO A 11 -5.07 -0.85 -5.11
C PRO A 11 -4.99 -2.05 -4.14
N PHE A 12 -4.19 -3.05 -4.50
CA PHE A 12 -3.96 -4.24 -3.69
C PHE A 12 -2.48 -4.33 -3.35
N ALA A 13 -2.14 -4.19 -2.08
CA ALA A 13 -0.76 -4.22 -1.62
C ALA A 13 -0.38 -5.66 -1.26
N ILE A 14 0.54 -6.26 -2.02
CA ILE A 14 1.08 -7.58 -1.69
C ILE A 14 2.21 -7.41 -0.68
N VAL A 15 1.98 -7.77 0.57
CA VAL A 15 2.92 -7.56 1.68
C VAL A 15 3.12 -8.82 2.50
N LYS A 16 4.39 -9.22 2.64
CA LYS A 16 4.84 -10.23 3.58
C LYS A 16 5.61 -9.55 4.71
N TRP A 17 5.07 -9.57 5.92
CA TRP A 17 5.65 -8.92 7.09
C TRP A 17 6.02 -9.95 8.15
N ALA A 18 7.25 -9.92 8.65
CA ALA A 18 7.75 -10.81 9.71
C ALA A 18 7.43 -12.32 9.43
N GLY A 19 7.56 -12.74 8.18
CA GLY A 19 7.27 -14.12 7.75
C GLY A 19 5.79 -14.44 7.50
N LYS A 20 4.87 -13.51 7.80
CA LYS A 20 3.42 -13.68 7.61
C LYS A 20 2.93 -12.94 6.36
N GLU A 21 2.00 -13.59 5.66
CA GLU A 21 1.20 -12.95 4.61
C GLU A 21 0.17 -12.04 5.29
N ILE A 22 0.16 -10.75 4.95
CA ILE A 22 -0.78 -9.77 5.52
C ILE A 22 -1.53 -8.96 4.45
N SER A 23 -1.37 -9.29 3.17
CA SER A 23 -1.86 -8.47 2.06
C SER A 23 -3.37 -8.28 2.12
N GLN A 24 -4.10 -9.33 2.49
CA GLN A 24 -5.56 -9.30 2.51
C GLN A 24 -6.09 -8.37 3.60
N ALA A 25 -5.55 -8.47 4.82
CA ALA A 25 -5.91 -7.60 5.92
C ALA A 25 -5.47 -6.15 5.67
N LEU A 26 -4.28 -5.96 5.12
CA LEU A 26 -3.72 -4.63 4.90
C LEU A 26 -4.41 -3.88 3.75
N SER A 27 -4.78 -4.58 2.67
CA SER A 27 -5.38 -3.98 1.48
C SER A 27 -6.75 -3.34 1.72
N ASP A 28 -7.44 -3.68 2.81
CA ASP A 28 -8.70 -3.02 3.17
C ASP A 28 -8.49 -1.64 3.82
N TYR A 29 -7.27 -1.36 4.28
CA TYR A 29 -6.91 -0.09 4.89
C TYR A 29 -6.04 0.80 3.99
N VAL A 30 -5.42 0.25 2.93
CA VAL A 30 -4.52 1.00 2.03
C VAL A 30 -5.31 2.02 1.21
N SER A 31 -4.97 3.30 1.34
CA SER A 31 -5.48 4.37 0.47
C SER A 31 -4.46 4.85 -0.55
N ALA A 32 -3.17 4.78 -0.23
CA ALA A 32 -2.09 5.15 -1.13
C ALA A 32 -0.84 4.31 -0.88
N LEU A 33 -0.09 4.06 -1.96
CA LEU A 33 1.21 3.39 -1.94
C LEU A 33 2.18 4.20 -2.80
N THR A 34 3.32 4.57 -2.25
CA THR A 34 4.39 5.23 -2.99
C THR A 34 5.68 4.44 -2.85
N TYR A 35 6.38 4.29 -3.97
CA TYR A 35 7.67 3.64 -4.07
C TYR A 35 8.67 4.64 -4.61
N THR A 36 9.81 4.78 -3.94
CA THR A 36 10.92 5.60 -4.39
C THR A 36 12.15 4.71 -4.49
N ASP A 37 12.61 4.52 -5.72
CA ASP A 37 13.87 3.88 -6.06
C ASP A 37 14.95 4.97 -6.16
N VAL A 38 16.04 4.80 -5.43
CA VAL A 38 17.16 5.73 -5.48
C VAL A 38 18.22 5.19 -6.42
N LEU A 39 18.05 5.49 -7.71
CA LEU A 39 19.04 5.21 -8.75
C LEU A 39 20.24 6.19 -8.69
N ASP A 40 21.01 6.15 -7.61
CA ASP A 40 22.33 6.81 -7.58
C ASP A 40 23.40 5.82 -8.04
N SER A 41 23.94 6.04 -9.24
CA SER A 41 24.91 5.17 -9.94
C SER A 41 26.17 4.78 -9.16
N LYS A 42 26.41 5.37 -7.97
CA LYS A 42 27.62 5.14 -7.15
C LYS A 42 27.37 4.93 -5.66
N LYS A 43 26.11 4.92 -5.20
CA LYS A 43 25.77 4.66 -3.79
C LYS A 43 24.61 3.69 -3.72
N VAL A 44 24.67 2.74 -2.79
CA VAL A 44 23.51 1.92 -2.43
C VAL A 44 22.50 2.89 -1.80
N GLY A 45 21.57 3.38 -2.61
CA GLY A 45 20.43 4.15 -2.15
C GLY A 45 19.52 3.26 -1.32
N THR A 46 18.92 3.82 -0.26
CA THR A 46 17.86 3.11 0.46
C THR A 46 16.56 3.32 -0.29
N ASP A 47 16.04 2.27 -0.92
CA ASP A 47 14.71 2.30 -1.51
C ASP A 47 13.68 2.47 -0.41
N THR A 48 12.69 3.32 -0.66
CA THR A 48 11.66 3.65 0.33
C THR A 48 10.30 3.26 -0.20
N VAL A 49 9.57 2.47 0.58
CA VAL A 49 8.13 2.22 0.41
C VAL A 49 7.40 2.98 1.49
N SER A 50 6.48 3.88 1.10
CA SER A 50 5.57 4.56 2.01
C SER A 50 4.14 4.15 1.72
N MET A 51 3.37 3.90 2.78
CA MET A 51 1.99 3.43 2.69
C MET A 51 1.09 4.28 3.59
N THR A 52 0.01 4.79 3.01
CA THR A 52 -1.02 5.51 3.76
C THR A 52 -2.17 4.56 4.04
N LEU A 53 -2.54 4.47 5.31
CA LEU A 53 -3.65 3.66 5.79
C LEU A 53 -4.80 4.56 6.24
N VAL A 54 -6.04 4.09 6.05
CA VAL A 54 -7.24 4.75 6.57
C VAL A 54 -7.86 3.88 7.64
N ASN A 55 -7.98 4.46 8.83
CA ASN A 55 -8.56 3.80 9.99
C ASN A 55 -10.09 3.97 9.99
N HIS A 56 -10.80 3.13 9.25
CA HIS A 56 -12.27 3.19 9.20
C HIS A 56 -12.95 2.52 10.40
N ASP A 57 -12.25 1.66 11.15
CA ASP A 57 -12.82 0.80 12.19
C ASP A 57 -12.26 1.07 13.61
N GLY A 58 -11.36 2.02 13.75
CA GLY A 58 -10.76 2.43 15.03
C GLY A 58 -9.78 1.40 15.61
N ARG A 59 -9.24 0.48 14.80
CA ARG A 59 -8.37 -0.61 15.28
C ARG A 59 -6.87 -0.30 15.28
N PHE A 60 -6.48 0.83 14.69
CA PHE A 60 -5.14 1.39 14.80
C PHE A 60 -5.05 2.44 15.91
#